data_AF-U9UHY8-F1
#
_entry.id   AF-U9UHY8-F1
#
_cell.length_a   1.000
_cell.length_b   1.000
_cell.length_c   1.000
_cell.angle_alpha   90.00
_cell.angle_beta   90.00
_cell.angle_gamma   90.00
#
_symmetry.space_group_name_H-M   'P 1'
#
loop_
_entity.id
_entity.type
_entity.pdbx_description
1 polymer ?
#
loop_
_entity_poly.entity_id
_entity_poly.type
_entity_poly.pdbx_seq_one_letter_code
_entity_poly.pdbx_strand_id
1 'polypeptide(L)'
;MAELRVFQYSFQSETLKVLKKRKRESNPFFLFRNDMREKAQKKLKMTELSKMASDSWKLLSEEDKAKWKRLIEIYNKGRKTRKTRKLLMSVILLTKKILLKKPQPIAMILS
;
A
#
# COMPACT_ATOMS: atom_id res chain seq x y z
N MET A 1 31.99 46.38 -11.65
CA MET A 1 31.72 45.66 -10.40
C MET A 1 30.60 44.67 -10.68
N ALA A 2 30.84 43.36 -10.55
CA ALA A 2 29.84 42.35 -10.90
C ALA A 2 28.85 42.17 -9.73
N GLU A 3 27.58 42.39 -10.03
CA GLU A 3 26.47 42.30 -9.08
C GLU A 3 26.19 40.81 -8.76
N LEU A 4 26.67 40.35 -7.61
CA LEU A 4 26.39 39.00 -7.11
C LEU A 4 24.92 38.90 -6.69
N ARG A 5 24.07 38.36 -7.58
CA ARG A 5 22.70 37.99 -7.22
C ARG A 5 22.72 36.76 -6.32
N VAL A 6 22.60 36.98 -5.01
CA VAL A 6 22.38 35.93 -4.02
C VAL A 6 20.95 35.44 -4.16
N PHE A 7 20.76 34.27 -4.80
CA PHE A 7 19.48 33.58 -4.77
C PHE A 7 19.26 33.00 -3.38
N GLN A 8 18.40 33.66 -2.60
CA GLN A 8 17.92 33.12 -1.33
C GLN A 8 16.99 31.94 -1.63
N TYR A 9 17.52 30.72 -1.57
CA TYR A 9 16.72 29.51 -1.71
C TYR A 9 15.88 29.30 -0.44
N SER A 10 14.67 29.84 -0.42
CA SER A 10 13.66 29.40 0.53
C SER A 10 13.16 28.03 0.08
N PHE A 11 13.56 26.96 0.77
CA PHE A 11 12.91 25.65 0.62
C PHE A 11 11.47 25.79 1.10
N GLN A 12 10.60 26.19 0.18
CA GLN A 12 9.16 26.16 0.38
C GLN A 12 8.78 24.68 0.45
N SER A 13 8.60 24.15 1.66
CA SER A 13 7.99 22.84 1.92
C SER A 13 6.50 22.88 1.58
N GLU A 14 6.14 23.55 0.48
CA GLU A 14 4.81 23.96 0.09
C GLU A 14 4.04 22.74 -0.33
N THR A 15 3.54 22.07 0.69
CA THR A 15 2.77 20.86 0.61
C THR A 15 3.51 19.83 -0.23
N LEU A 16 4.15 18.88 0.44
CA LEU A 16 4.06 17.50 -0.01
C LEU A 16 2.57 17.25 -0.26
N LYS A 17 2.08 17.63 -1.45
CA LYS A 17 0.85 17.18 -2.03
C LYS A 17 1.15 15.71 -2.13
N VAL A 18 0.77 15.01 -1.06
CA VAL A 18 0.50 13.60 -1.04
C VAL A 18 -0.68 13.44 -1.98
N LEU A 19 -0.46 13.73 -3.27
CA LEU A 19 -1.08 13.04 -4.37
C LEU A 19 -0.84 11.61 -3.95
N LYS A 20 -1.89 10.98 -3.44
CA LYS A 20 -1.89 9.59 -3.00
C LYS A 20 -1.62 8.76 -4.24
N LYS A 21 -0.38 8.78 -4.73
CA LYS A 21 0.08 8.05 -5.91
C LYS A 21 -0.29 6.62 -5.59
N ARG A 22 -1.15 6.07 -6.43
CA ARG A 22 -1.62 4.70 -6.26
C ARG A 22 -0.37 3.84 -6.22
N LYS A 23 -0.15 3.13 -5.11
CA LYS A 23 0.95 2.17 -5.00
C LYS A 23 0.84 1.24 -6.20
N ARG A 24 1.92 1.15 -6.99
CA ARG A 24 1.95 0.33 -8.21
C ARG A 24 1.51 -1.09 -7.87
N GLU A 25 0.89 -1.74 -8.86
CA GLU A 25 0.59 -3.16 -8.76
C GLU A 25 1.90 -3.92 -8.53
N SER A 26 1.86 -4.92 -7.64
CA SER A 26 3.07 -5.64 -7.28
C SER A 26 3.55 -6.45 -8.48
N ASN A 27 4.86 -6.50 -8.74
CA ASN A 27 5.44 -7.36 -9.78
C ASN A 27 5.46 -8.83 -9.28
N PRO A 28 5.15 -9.83 -10.14
CA PRO A 28 5.33 -11.25 -9.84
C PRO A 28 6.65 -11.61 -9.14
N PHE A 29 7.75 -10.98 -9.57
CA PHE A 29 9.08 -11.18 -9.00
C PHE A 29 9.17 -10.84 -7.51
N PHE A 30 8.45 -9.80 -7.05
CA PHE A 30 8.49 -9.41 -5.64
C PHE A 30 7.81 -10.44 -4.74
N LEU A 31 6.75 -11.11 -5.21
CA LEU A 31 6.13 -12.20 -4.45
C LEU A 31 7.07 -13.39 -4.37
N PHE A 32 7.67 -13.79 -5.48
CA PHE A 32 8.65 -14.88 -5.52
C PHE A 32 9.83 -14.63 -4.58
N ARG A 33 10.43 -13.44 -4.65
CA ARG A 33 11.53 -13.06 -3.76
C ARG A 33 11.10 -13.05 -2.27
N ASN A 34 9.88 -12.64 -1.97
CA ASN A 34 9.38 -12.64 -0.59
C ASN A 34 9.15 -14.07 -0.08
N ASP A 35 8.61 -14.95 -0.93
CA ASP A 35 8.47 -16.39 -0.63
C ASP A 35 9.82 -17.05 -0.37
N MET A 36 10.84 -16.75 -1.19
CA MET A 36 12.22 -17.20 -0.94
C MET A 36 12.79 -16.67 0.38
N ARG A 37 12.44 -15.43 0.76
CA ARG A 37 12.86 -14.84 2.04
C ARG A 37 12.19 -15.50 3.23
N GLU A 38 10.91 -15.85 3.12
CA GLU A 38 10.18 -16.55 4.18
C GLU A 38 10.68 -17.98 4.36
N LYS A 39 11.04 -18.65 3.26
CA LYS A 39 11.64 -20.00 3.29
C LYS A 39 13.10 -20.02 3.76
N ALA A 40 13.81 -18.90 3.64
CA ALA A 40 15.17 -18.79 4.10
C ALA A 40 15.20 -18.80 5.66
N GLN A 41 15.66 -19.92 6.23
CA GLN A 41 15.79 -20.07 7.68
C GLN A 41 16.84 -19.13 8.30
N LYS A 42 17.82 -18.69 7.51
CA LYS A 42 18.88 -17.75 7.95
C LYS A 42 18.53 -16.33 7.52
N LYS A 43 18.85 -15.34 8.37
CA LYS A 43 18.79 -13.91 8.04
C LYS A 43 19.89 -13.56 7.02
N LEU A 44 19.67 -13.96 5.76
CA LEU A 44 20.53 -13.61 4.64
C LEU A 44 20.51 -12.09 4.43
N LYS A 45 21.66 -11.56 4.01
CA LYS A 45 21.76 -10.15 3.64
C LYS A 45 20.87 -9.90 2.43
N MET A 46 20.12 -8.81 2.45
CA MET A 46 19.13 -8.51 1.42
C MET A 46 19.73 -8.47 -0.01
N THR A 47 21.01 -8.10 -0.12
CA THR A 47 21.77 -8.07 -1.38
C THR A 47 21.95 -9.47 -1.97
N GLU A 48 22.32 -10.45 -1.16
CA GLU A 48 22.55 -11.83 -1.59
C GLU A 48 21.24 -12.50 -2.00
N LEU A 49 20.19 -12.29 -1.19
CA LEU A 49 18.86 -12.79 -1.50
C LEU A 49 18.32 -12.22 -2.81
N SER A 50 18.61 -10.94 -3.11
CA SER A 50 18.20 -10.32 -4.37
C SER A 50 18.91 -10.94 -5.58
N LYS A 51 20.20 -11.25 -5.45
CA LYS A 51 20.98 -11.91 -6.51
C LYS A 51 20.43 -13.31 -6.77
N MET A 52 20.35 -14.15 -5.71
CA MET A 52 19.80 -15.50 -5.80
C MET A 52 18.39 -15.52 -6.39
N ALA A 53 17.49 -14.65 -5.93
CA ALA A 53 16.13 -14.57 -6.46
C ALA A 53 16.12 -14.19 -7.94
N SER A 54 17.01 -13.29 -8.38
CA SER A 54 17.10 -12.89 -9.78
C SER A 54 17.57 -14.03 -10.68
N ASP A 55 18.56 -14.81 -10.22
CA ASP A 55 19.10 -15.95 -10.96
C ASP A 55 18.07 -17.09 -11.03
N SER A 56 17.42 -17.41 -9.91
CA SER A 56 16.32 -18.39 -9.89
C SER A 56 15.14 -17.95 -10.76
N TRP A 57 14.83 -16.65 -10.81
CA TRP A 57 13.76 -16.13 -11.68
C TRP A 57 14.06 -16.27 -13.17
N LYS A 58 15.33 -16.16 -13.56
CA LYS A 58 15.74 -16.40 -14.95
C LYS A 58 15.61 -17.88 -15.32
N LEU A 59 16.04 -18.76 -14.41
CA LEU A 59 16.01 -20.22 -14.57
C LEU A 59 14.60 -20.82 -14.51
N LEU A 60 13.62 -20.12 -13.93
CA LEU A 60 12.23 -20.57 -13.86
C LEU A 60 11.63 -20.79 -15.26
N SER A 61 10.92 -21.92 -15.40
CA SER A 61 10.13 -22.26 -16.59
C SER A 61 9.02 -21.23 -16.84
N GLU A 62 8.52 -21.17 -18.08
CA GLU A 62 7.40 -20.27 -18.40
C GLU A 62 6.11 -20.65 -17.65
N GLU A 63 5.93 -21.93 -17.37
CA GLU A 63 4.80 -22.48 -16.61
C GLU A 63 4.81 -21.99 -15.15
N ASP A 64 5.97 -22.03 -14.50
CA ASP A 64 6.10 -21.51 -13.14
C ASP A 64 5.94 -19.99 -13.10
N LYS A 65 6.48 -19.28 -14.10
CA LYS A 65 6.25 -17.84 -14.26
C LYS A 65 4.75 -17.53 -14.42
N ALA A 66 4.00 -18.37 -15.13
CA ALA A 66 2.55 -18.23 -15.28
C ALA A 66 1.82 -18.44 -13.94
N LYS A 67 2.25 -19.40 -13.12
CA LYS A 67 1.74 -19.57 -11.74
C LYS A 67 1.92 -18.30 -10.91
N TRP A 68 3.10 -17.70 -10.94
CA TRP A 68 3.38 -16.44 -10.24
C TRP A 68 2.57 -15.26 -10.79
N LYS A 69 2.33 -15.20 -12.10
CA LYS A 69 1.42 -14.21 -12.72
C LYS A 69 -0.02 -14.36 -12.22
N ARG A 70 -0.53 -15.59 -12.09
CA ARG A 70 -1.88 -15.82 -11.53
C ARG A 70 -1.95 -15.41 -10.05
N LEU A 71 -0.94 -15.77 -9.26
CA LEU A 71 -0.85 -15.41 -7.84
C LEU A 71 -0.81 -13.88 -7.63
N ILE A 72 -0.06 -13.14 -8.46
CA ILE A 72 0.00 -11.68 -8.36
C ILE A 72 -1.36 -11.04 -8.64
N GLU A 73 -2.11 -11.58 -9.59
CA GLU A 73 -3.42 -11.07 -9.97
C GLU A 73 -4.42 -11.23 -8.81
N ILE A 74 -4.46 -12.43 -8.21
CA ILE A 74 -5.27 -12.73 -7.03
C ILE A 74 -4.88 -11.80 -5.87
N TYR A 75 -3.58 -11.67 -5.60
CA TYR A 75 -3.06 -10.82 -4.53
C TYR A 75 -3.44 -9.34 -4.73
N ASN A 76 -3.31 -8.81 -5.95
CA ASN A 76 -3.69 -7.44 -6.29
C ASN A 76 -5.20 -7.21 -6.17
N LYS A 77 -6.03 -8.17 -6.62
CA LYS A 77 -7.50 -8.16 -6.43
C LYS A 77 -7.85 -8.11 -4.93
N GLY A 78 -7.25 -8.98 -4.12
CA GLY A 78 -7.45 -9.03 -2.66
C GLY A 78 -6.96 -7.78 -1.91
N ARG A 79 -5.98 -7.04 -2.45
CA ARG A 79 -5.51 -5.78 -1.87
C ARG A 79 -6.52 -4.65 -2.10
N LYS A 80 -7.20 -4.63 -3.26
CA LYS A 80 -8.28 -3.68 -3.58
C LYS A 80 -9.47 -3.90 -2.63
N THR A 81 -9.89 -5.15 -2.42
CA THR A 81 -11.02 -5.50 -1.52
C THR A 81 -10.74 -5.22 -0.04
N ARG A 82 -9.52 -5.47 0.46
CA ARG A 82 -9.15 -5.13 1.84
C ARG A 82 -9.20 -3.63 2.10
N LYS A 83 -8.79 -2.82 1.12
CA LYS A 83 -8.84 -1.35 1.24
C LYS A 83 -10.28 -0.84 1.26
N THR A 84 -11.14 -1.37 0.39
CA THR A 84 -12.57 -1.01 0.38
C THR A 84 -13.27 -1.48 1.65
N ARG A 85 -12.98 -2.69 2.15
CA ARG A 85 -13.50 -3.17 3.45
C ARG A 85 -13.08 -2.29 4.62
N LYS A 86 -11.81 -1.87 4.70
CA LYS A 86 -11.37 -0.95 5.77
C LYS A 86 -12.09 0.40 5.71
N LEU A 87 -12.27 0.95 4.50
CA LEU A 87 -13.04 2.18 4.30
C LEU A 87 -14.51 1.97 4.69
N LEU A 88 -15.15 0.89 4.22
CA LEU A 88 -16.53 0.54 4.55
C LEU A 88 -16.73 0.37 6.06
N MET A 89 -15.84 -0.34 6.75
CA MET A 89 -15.88 -0.49 8.21
C MET A 89 -15.72 0.86 8.91
N SER A 90 -14.81 1.73 8.45
CA SER A 90 -14.65 3.07 9.03
C SER A 90 -15.89 3.95 8.83
N VAL A 91 -16.56 3.85 7.67
CA VAL A 91 -17.80 4.57 7.38
C VAL A 91 -18.94 4.04 8.25
N ILE A 92 -19.09 2.71 8.38
CA ILE A 92 -20.11 2.08 9.24
C ILE A 92 -19.89 2.46 10.71
N LEU A 93 -18.65 2.47 11.18
CA LEU A 93 -18.34 2.87 12.56
C LEU A 93 -18.63 4.37 12.78
N LEU A 94 -18.35 5.22 11.79
CA LEU A 94 -18.67 6.65 11.85
C LEU A 94 -20.18 6.90 11.83
N THR A 95 -20.94 6.21 10.97
CA THR A 95 -22.40 6.34 10.92
C THR A 95 -23.06 5.81 12.19
N LYS A 96 -22.62 4.67 12.73
CA LYS A 96 -23.07 4.19 14.05
C LYS A 96 -22.78 5.21 15.15
N LYS A 97 -21.59 5.83 15.14
CA LYS A 97 -21.22 6.87 16.12
C LYS A 97 -22.09 8.13 15.99
N ILE A 98 -22.47 8.53 14.78
CA ILE A 98 -23.36 9.68 14.54
C ILE A 98 -24.80 9.36 14.97
N LEU A 99 -25.29 8.15 14.66
CA LEU A 99 -26.62 7.68 15.05
C LEU A 99 -26.77 7.58 16.58
N LEU A 100 -25.72 7.14 17.28
CA LEU A 100 -25.66 7.11 18.75
C LEU A 100 -25.51 8.50 19.39
N LYS A 101 -25.21 9.54 18.60
CA LYS A 101 -25.04 10.93 19.07
C LYS A 101 -26.24 11.82 18.77
N LYS A 102 -27.31 11.30 18.15
CA LYS A 102 -28.57 12.04 18.03
C LYS A 102 -29.23 12.08 19.41
N PRO A 103 -29.52 13.26 19.99
CA PRO A 103 -30.37 13.34 21.16
C PRO A 103 -31.75 12.77 20.79
N GLN A 104 -32.30 11.91 21.64
CA GLN A 104 -33.70 11.48 21.55
C GLN A 104 -34.58 12.75 21.48
N PRO A 105 -35.60 12.84 20.61
CA PRO A 105 -36.49 13.99 20.61
C PRO A 105 -37.22 14.03 21.96
N ILE A 106 -36.82 14.98 22.81
CA ILE A 106 -37.64 15.44 23.93
C ILE A 106 -38.78 16.24 23.30
N ALA A 107 -39.86 15.56 22.97
CA ALA A 107 -41.16 16.17 22.75
C ALA A 107 -42.13 15.31 23.57
N MET A 108 -42.40 15.68 24.82
CA MET A 108 -43.50 16.59 25.15
C MET A 108 -44.70 16.32 24.24
N ILE A 109 -45.41 15.23 24.52
CA ILE A 109 -46.77 15.01 24.03
C ILE A 109 -47.60 14.62 25.25
N LEU A 110 -48.57 15.50 25.53
CA LEU A 110 -49.75 15.37 26.41
C LEU A 110 -49.55 15.67 27.91
N SER A 111 -49.63 16.97 28.23
CA SER A 111 -50.43 17.46 29.36
C SER A 111 -51.75 18.01 28.81
#